data_AF-H1V125-F1
#
_entry.id   AF-H1V125-F1
#
_cell.length_a   1.000
_cell.length_b   1.000
_cell.length_c   1.000
_cell.angle_alpha   90.00
_cell.angle_beta   90.00
_cell.angle_gamma   90.00
#
_symmetry.space_group_name_H-M   'P 1'
#
loop_
_entity.id
_entity.type
_entity.pdbx_description
1 polymer ?
#
loop_
_entity_poly.entity_id
_entity_poly.type
_entity_poly.pdbx_seq_one_letter_code
_entity_poly.pdbx_strand_id
1 'polypeptide(L)'
;MPKKGKSYDEIPLSRGVEVAGFRGLSSKSVLGDVEYGLEVVINNLDGTTTPLDRVPSLKIEVEDVNFVAPDSLNELPTIGEAQCRAVKARPLTISN
;
A
#
# COMPACT_ATOMS: atom_id res chain seq x y z
N MET A 1 -0.59 15.14 -13.83
CA MET A 1 0.59 15.05 -14.72
C MET A 1 1.77 14.49 -13.95
N PRO A 2 2.59 13.59 -14.54
CA PRO A 2 3.79 13.05 -13.88
C PRO A 2 4.77 14.18 -13.52
N LYS A 3 5.18 14.27 -12.25
CA LYS A 3 6.27 15.19 -11.87
C LYS A 3 7.60 14.52 -12.23
N LYS A 4 8.38 15.14 -13.12
CA LYS A 4 9.70 14.64 -13.55
C LYS A 4 9.67 13.22 -14.16
N GLY A 5 8.62 12.91 -14.94
CA GLY A 5 8.49 11.61 -15.59
C GLY A 5 8.16 10.44 -14.66
N LYS A 6 7.75 10.72 -13.41
CA LYS A 6 7.28 9.71 -12.44
C LYS A 6 5.80 9.89 -12.17
N SER A 7 5.06 8.79 -12.23
CA SER A 7 3.68 8.71 -11.74
C SER A 7 3.71 8.10 -10.35
N TYR A 8 2.84 8.61 -9.49
CA TYR A 8 2.61 8.10 -8.14
C TYR A 8 1.12 7.80 -8.04
N ASP A 9 0.79 6.71 -7.37
CA ASP A 9 -0.57 6.30 -7.09
C ASP A 9 -0.60 5.54 -5.77
N GLU A 10 -1.74 5.53 -5.12
CA GLU A 10 -1.92 4.99 -3.77
C GLU A 10 -3.16 4.08 -3.73
N ILE A 11 -3.00 2.91 -3.10
CA ILE A 11 -4.11 1.96 -2.91
C ILE A 11 -4.36 1.83 -1.40
N PRO A 12 -5.53 2.26 -0.88
CA PRO A 12 -5.82 2.16 0.54
C PRO A 12 -6.00 0.70 0.97
N LEU A 13 -5.21 0.26 1.94
CA LEU A 13 -5.22 -1.12 2.45
C LEU A 13 -6.11 -1.34 3.68
N SER A 14 -6.74 -0.29 4.22
CA SER A 14 -7.50 -0.33 5.49
C SER A 14 -8.52 -1.48 5.55
N ARG A 15 -9.32 -1.65 4.49
CA ARG A 15 -10.28 -2.76 4.38
C ARG A 15 -9.62 -4.13 4.27
N GLY A 16 -8.52 -4.22 3.52
CA GLY A 16 -7.76 -5.47 3.38
C GLY A 16 -7.17 -5.92 4.71
N VAL A 17 -6.59 -4.99 5.46
CA VAL A 17 -6.03 -5.21 6.81
C VAL A 17 -7.11 -5.68 7.79
N GLU A 18 -8.30 -5.10 7.72
CA GLU A 18 -9.45 -5.49 8.53
C GLU A 18 -9.90 -6.94 8.24
N VAL A 19 -10.07 -7.28 6.97
CA VAL A 19 -10.51 -8.62 6.53
C VAL A 19 -9.46 -9.69 6.83
N ALA A 20 -8.17 -9.35 6.74
CA ALA A 20 -7.07 -10.25 7.08
C ALA A 20 -6.96 -10.56 8.58
N GLY A 21 -7.79 -9.92 9.42
CA GLY A 21 -7.85 -10.20 10.86
C GLY A 21 -6.73 -9.54 11.66
N PHE A 22 -6.03 -8.54 11.10
CA PHE A 22 -4.96 -7.81 11.79
C PHE A 22 -5.46 -6.85 12.88
N ARG A 23 -6.74 -6.91 13.24
CA ARG A 23 -7.33 -6.06 14.30
C ARG A 23 -6.62 -6.30 15.63
N GLY A 24 -6.18 -5.23 16.27
CA GLY A 24 -5.50 -5.27 17.59
C GLY A 24 -4.00 -5.53 17.54
N LEU A 25 -3.42 -5.75 16.36
CA LEU A 25 -1.97 -5.75 16.18
C LEU A 25 -1.42 -4.33 16.18
N SER A 26 -0.18 -4.18 16.63
CA SER A 26 0.54 -2.91 16.50
C SER A 26 0.76 -2.58 15.03
N SER A 27 0.76 -1.29 14.65
CA SER A 27 0.98 -0.90 13.26
C SER A 27 2.30 -1.42 12.69
N LYS A 28 3.34 -1.55 13.54
CA LYS A 28 4.63 -2.15 13.16
C LYS A 28 4.49 -3.63 12.79
N SER A 29 3.65 -4.39 13.48
CA SER A 29 3.36 -5.79 13.16
C SER A 29 2.59 -5.91 11.85
N VAL A 30 1.53 -5.11 11.69
CA VAL A 30 0.73 -5.07 10.45
C VAL A 30 1.61 -4.71 9.26
N LEU A 31 2.47 -3.71 9.41
CA LEU A 31 3.39 -3.30 8.35
C LEU A 31 4.35 -4.42 7.94
N GLY A 32 4.86 -5.21 8.91
CA GLY A 32 5.69 -6.37 8.64
C GLY A 32 4.94 -7.50 7.95
N ASP A 33 3.70 -7.78 8.35
CA ASP A 33 2.86 -8.82 7.75
C ASP A 33 2.43 -8.44 6.33
N VAL A 34 2.08 -7.16 6.09
CA VAL A 34 1.81 -6.64 4.75
C VAL A 34 3.08 -6.72 3.90
N GLU A 35 4.23 -6.30 4.42
CA GLU A 35 5.51 -6.42 3.70
C GLU A 35 5.82 -7.86 3.29
N TYR A 36 5.58 -8.83 4.18
CA TYR A 36 5.78 -10.25 3.91
C TYR A 36 4.67 -10.89 3.07
N GLY A 37 3.46 -10.33 3.05
CA GLY A 37 2.26 -10.90 2.43
C GLY A 37 1.84 -10.25 1.11
N LEU A 38 2.38 -9.07 0.79
CA LEU A 38 1.96 -8.31 -0.40
C LEU A 38 2.35 -9.04 -1.69
N GLU A 39 1.34 -9.29 -2.50
CA GLU A 39 1.48 -9.77 -3.87
C GLU A 39 0.80 -8.77 -4.82
N VAL A 40 1.33 -8.67 -6.04
CA VAL A 40 1.00 -7.61 -6.99
C VAL A 40 0.83 -8.18 -8.38
N VAL A 41 -0.15 -7.66 -9.11
CA VAL A 41 -0.41 -7.96 -10.51
C VAL A 41 -0.63 -6.66 -11.27
N ILE A 42 -0.08 -6.58 -12.49
CA ILE A 42 -0.33 -5.45 -13.41
C ILE A 42 -1.32 -5.95 -14.45
N ASN A 43 -2.56 -5.47 -14.39
CA ASN A 43 -3.59 -5.75 -15.38
C ASN A 43 -3.66 -4.62 -16.39
N ASN A 44 -3.57 -4.96 -17.66
CA ASN A 44 -3.74 -4.04 -18.77
C ASN A 44 -5.23 -3.89 -19.12
N LEU A 45 -5.59 -2.79 -19.78
CA LEU A 45 -6.97 -2.52 -20.19
C LEU A 45 -7.51 -3.52 -21.22
N ASP A 46 -6.63 -4.20 -21.96
CA ASP A 46 -6.96 -5.26 -22.90
C ASP A 46 -7.21 -6.63 -22.22
N GLY A 47 -7.16 -6.67 -20.88
CA GLY A 47 -7.35 -7.88 -20.09
C GLY A 47 -6.10 -8.75 -19.95
N THR A 48 -4.97 -8.37 -20.55
CA THR A 48 -3.69 -9.08 -20.39
C THR A 48 -2.98 -8.69 -19.09
N THR A 49 -2.05 -9.53 -18.64
CA THR A 49 -1.20 -9.23 -17.49
C THR A 49 0.22 -8.89 -17.95
N THR A 50 0.81 -7.86 -17.34
CA THR A 50 2.22 -7.50 -17.53
C THR A 50 3.06 -8.09 -16.41
N PRO A 51 4.04 -8.97 -16.72
CA PRO A 51 4.99 -9.46 -15.73
C PRO A 51 5.78 -8.33 -15.04
N LEU A 52 6.00 -8.46 -13.73
CA LEU A 52 6.67 -7.41 -12.93
C LEU A 52 8.12 -7.14 -13.37
N ASP A 53 8.82 -8.17 -13.86
CA ASP A 53 10.19 -8.07 -14.38
C ASP A 53 10.29 -7.21 -15.65
N ARG A 54 9.18 -7.04 -16.38
CA ARG A 54 9.09 -6.14 -17.54
C ARG A 54 8.90 -4.67 -17.16
N VAL A 55 8.71 -4.36 -15.87
CA VAL A 55 8.51 -2.99 -15.37
C VAL A 55 9.50 -2.68 -14.25
N PRO A 56 10.82 -2.61 -14.53
CA PRO A 56 11.86 -2.42 -13.51
C PRO A 56 11.81 -1.04 -12.84
N SER A 57 11.07 -0.09 -13.40
CA SER A 57 10.83 1.23 -12.82
C SER A 57 9.76 1.23 -11.73
N LEU A 58 8.97 0.15 -11.60
CA LEU A 58 7.93 0.04 -10.58
C LEU A 58 8.59 -0.07 -9.21
N LYS A 59 8.23 0.88 -8.33
CA LYS A 59 8.60 0.87 -6.92
C LYS A 59 7.32 0.88 -6.11
N ILE A 60 7.27 0.03 -5.10
CA ILE A 60 6.14 -0.09 -4.20
C ILE A 60 6.64 0.20 -2.80
N GLU A 61 5.91 1.04 -2.10
CA GLU A 61 6.16 1.40 -0.73
C GLU A 61 4.86 1.14 0.04
N VAL A 62 4.98 0.59 1.24
CA VAL A 62 3.86 0.54 2.19
C VAL A 62 4.07 1.69 3.16
N GLU A 63 3.06 2.53 3.25
CA GLU A 63 3.02 3.67 4.16
C GLU A 63 2.01 3.39 5.26
N ASP A 64 2.46 3.54 6.51
CA ASP A 64 1.58 3.62 7.67
C ASP A 64 1.42 5.09 8.04
N VAL A 65 0.17 5.58 8.00
CA VAL A 65 -0.19 6.97 8.28
C VAL A 65 -1.03 7.00 9.54
N ASN A 66 -0.50 7.62 10.58
CA ASN A 66 -1.26 7.85 11.79
C ASN A 66 -2.12 9.11 11.65
N PHE A 67 -3.42 9.01 11.87
CA PHE A 67 -4.32 10.17 11.90
C PHE A 67 -4.51 10.64 13.34
N VAL A 68 -4.14 11.89 13.61
CA VAL A 68 -4.33 12.52 14.92
C VAL A 68 -5.72 13.14 14.96
N ALA A 69 -6.51 12.71 15.94
CA ALA A 69 -7.85 13.24 16.15
C ALA A 69 -7.79 14.75 16.45
N PRO A 70 -8.77 15.54 15.97
CA PRO A 70 -8.83 16.96 16.26
C PRO A 70 -9.17 17.22 17.74
N ASP A 71 -8.64 18.30 18.30
CA ASP A 71 -8.91 18.69 19.69
C ASP A 71 -10.31 19.32 19.86
N SER A 72 -10.96 19.70 18.76
CA SER A 72 -12.31 20.26 18.75
C SER A 72 -13.13 19.87 17.51
N LEU A 73 -14.44 20.04 17.59
CA LEU A 73 -15.38 19.75 16.49
C LEU A 73 -15.22 20.68 15.27
N ASN A 74 -14.47 21.78 15.41
CA ASN A 74 -14.26 22.75 14.33
C ASN A 74 -12.93 22.53 13.60
N GLU A 75 -12.18 21.50 13.96
CA GLU A 75 -10.88 21.18 13.39
C GLU A 75 -10.93 19.87 12.60
N LEU A 76 -10.13 19.81 11.53
CA LEU A 76 -9.95 18.57 10.78
C LEU A 76 -8.90 17.70 11.46
N PRO A 77 -8.99 16.36 11.34
CA PRO A 77 -7.91 15.47 11.71
C PRO A 77 -6.62 15.88 11.01
N THR A 78 -5.50 15.72 11.69
CA THR A 78 -4.17 15.98 11.09
C THR A 78 -3.46 14.67 10.78
N ILE A 79 -2.59 14.73 9.78
CA ILE A 79 -1.71 13.62 9.43
C ILE A 79 -0.50 13.69 10.37
N GLY A 80 -0.32 12.65 11.17
CA GLY A 80 0.85 12.47 12.03
C GLY A 80 2.09 12.04 11.24
N GLU A 81 3.09 11.53 11.92
CA GLU A 81 4.28 10.99 11.24
C GLU A 81 3.92 9.79 10.38
N ALA A 82 4.32 9.85 9.11
CA ALA A 82 4.21 8.72 8.18
C ALA A 82 5.45 7.83 8.28
N GLN A 83 5.23 6.51 8.25
CA GLN A 83 6.29 5.52 8.16
C GLN A 83 6.21 4.81 6.81
N CYS A 84 7.14 5.14 5.91
CA CYS A 84 7.26 4.48 4.61
C CYS A 84 8.28 3.35 4.66
N ARG A 85 7.94 2.20 4.04
CA ARG A 85 8.88 1.11 3.79
C ARG A 85 8.81 0.64 2.36
N ALA A 86 9.96 0.58 1.71
CA ALA A 86 10.08 -0.04 0.40
C ALA A 86 9.85 -1.55 0.52
N VAL A 87 8.93 -2.06 -0.29
CA VAL A 87 8.58 -3.48 -0.36
C VAL A 87 9.03 -4.07 -1.68
N LYS A 88 9.50 -5.32 -1.62
CA LYS A 88 9.79 -6.08 -2.83
C LYS A 88 8.48 -6.60 -3.42
N ALA A 89 8.11 -6.08 -4.59
CA ALA A 89 6.95 -6.57 -5.34
C ALA A 89 7.12 -8.05 -5.67
N ARG A 90 6.11 -8.87 -5.35
CA ARG A 90 6.04 -10.28 -5.71
C ARG A 90 4.82 -10.50 -6.61
N PRO A 91 4.90 -11.36 -7.64
CA PRO A 91 3.74 -11.68 -8.47
C PRO A 91 2.62 -12.32 -7.64
N LEU A 92 1.37 -12.01 -7.96
CA LEU A 92 0.20 -12.72 -7.43
C LEU A 92 0.27 -14.22 -7.77
N THR A 93 0.22 -15.06 -6.74
CA THR A 93 0.18 -16.51 -6.88
C THR A 93 -1.27 -16.95 -6.99
N ILE A 94 -1.75 -17.19 -8.22
CA ILE A 94 -3.07 -17.77 -8.43
C ILE A 94 -2.97 -19.27 -8.16
N SER A 95 -3.44 -19.71 -6.99
CA SER A 95 -3.70 -21.13 -6.74
C SER A 95 -5.05 -21.49 -7.38
N ASN A 96 -5.04 -22.48 -8.27
CA ASN A 96 -6.25 -23.06 -8.87
C ASN A 96 -7.00 -23.93 -7.86
#